data_AF-A0A0A0IIA6-F1
#
_entry.id   AF-A0A0A0IIA6-F1
#
_cell.length_a   1.000
_cell.length_b   1.000
_cell.length_c   1.000
_cell.angle_alpha   90.00
_cell.angle_beta   90.00
_cell.angle_gamma   90.00
#
_symmetry.space_group_name_H-M   'P 1'
#
loop_
_entity.id
_entity.type
_entity.pdbx_description
1 polymer ?
#
loop_
_entity_poly.entity_id
_entity_poly.type
_entity_poly.pdbx_seq_one_letter_code
_entity_poly.pdbx_strand_id
1 'polypeptide(L)'
;MMKLAKNEGKKFEEDFKRSVPEWCWCNRYKDGTANFKGDKNENVRFQAHNICDFEVFAKDKLFLLELKSYQGVSIPVSGIRKNQLEGMIKASRYKNVIPYFLLNFRGVQRVYAIKVQTLHEFIKTTTRKSIPIKFCVENGIEIASEQKRTRFRYNLEILFSEQIEESEVKESKGWKYKELKLGV
;
A
#
# COMPACT_ATOMS: atom_id res chain seq x y z
N MET A 1 -35.08 -3.74 -5.24
CA MET A 1 -33.77 -4.34 -4.91
C MET A 1 -32.99 -3.37 -4.02
N MET A 2 -32.80 -3.68 -2.73
CA MET A 2 -31.88 -2.92 -1.88
C MET A 2 -30.45 -3.27 -2.30
N LYS A 3 -29.70 -2.32 -2.86
CA LYS A 3 -28.23 -2.46 -2.95
C LYS A 3 -27.70 -2.52 -1.53
N LEU A 4 -27.12 -3.65 -1.13
CA LEU A 4 -26.40 -3.77 0.14
C LEU A 4 -25.39 -2.61 0.22
N ALA A 5 -25.40 -1.85 1.32
CA ALA A 5 -24.45 -0.77 1.50
C ALA A 5 -23.03 -1.34 1.44
N LYS A 6 -22.23 -0.87 0.46
CA LYS A 6 -20.85 -1.31 0.25
C LYS A 6 -20.04 -0.98 1.50
N ASN A 7 -19.23 -1.93 2.00
CA ASN A 7 -18.42 -1.71 3.19
C ASN A 7 -17.38 -0.59 2.97
N GLU A 8 -16.96 0.06 4.05
CA GLU A 8 -16.10 1.24 3.99
C GLU A 8 -14.72 0.97 3.37
N GLY A 9 -14.17 -0.24 3.54
CA GLY A 9 -12.93 -0.66 2.87
C GLY A 9 -13.09 -0.68 1.35
N LYS A 10 -14.18 -1.25 0.85
CA LYS A 10 -14.48 -1.28 -0.58
C LYS A 10 -14.80 0.11 -1.15
N LYS A 11 -15.39 1.01 -0.36
CA LYS A 11 -15.53 2.42 -0.77
C LYS A 11 -14.16 3.09 -0.87
N PHE A 12 -13.28 2.85 0.08
CA PHE A 12 -11.91 3.37 0.05
C PHE A 12 -11.15 2.89 -1.20
N GLU A 13 -11.18 1.60 -1.52
CA GLU A 13 -10.55 1.06 -2.74
C GLU A 13 -11.09 1.70 -4.04
N GLU A 14 -12.40 1.93 -4.13
CA GLU A 14 -13.02 2.60 -5.27
C GLU A 14 -12.62 4.08 -5.38
N ASP A 15 -12.58 4.79 -4.25
CA ASP A 15 -12.14 6.19 -4.19
C ASP A 15 -10.67 6.31 -4.57
N PHE A 16 -9.82 5.40 -4.06
CA PHE A 16 -8.42 5.27 -4.46
C PHE A 16 -8.31 5.05 -5.97
N LYS A 17 -9.00 4.05 -6.54
CA LYS A 17 -8.91 3.76 -7.98
C LYS A 17 -9.31 4.95 -8.83
N ARG A 18 -10.39 5.65 -8.47
CA ARG A 18 -10.81 6.86 -9.18
C ARG A 18 -9.79 7.99 -9.06
N SER A 19 -9.02 8.01 -7.98
CA SER A 19 -8.02 9.03 -7.68
C SER A 19 -6.68 8.82 -8.37
N VAL A 20 -6.43 7.63 -8.94
CA VAL A 20 -5.19 7.36 -9.68
C VAL A 20 -5.06 8.35 -10.84
N PRO A 21 -3.92 9.03 -11.00
CA PRO A 21 -3.69 9.94 -12.12
C PRO A 21 -3.77 9.22 -13.47
N GLU A 22 -4.24 9.91 -14.51
CA GLU A 22 -4.43 9.34 -15.84
C GLU A 22 -3.12 8.89 -16.50
N TRP A 23 -2.00 9.49 -16.12
CA TRP A 23 -0.66 9.13 -16.61
C TRP A 23 -0.12 7.84 -15.97
N CYS A 24 -0.80 7.27 -14.98
CA CYS A 24 -0.43 6.01 -14.33
C CYS A 24 -1.25 4.84 -14.90
N TRP A 25 -0.61 3.69 -15.10
CA TRP A 25 -1.34 2.45 -15.33
C TRP A 25 -1.75 1.83 -13.98
N CYS A 26 -2.98 1.35 -13.86
CA CYS A 26 -3.50 0.79 -12.61
C CYS A 26 -4.27 -0.52 -12.81
N ASN A 27 -3.84 -1.55 -12.10
CA ASN A 27 -4.51 -2.83 -11.99
C ASN A 27 -5.00 -3.04 -10.56
N ARG A 28 -6.25 -3.51 -10.41
CA ARG A 28 -6.81 -3.92 -9.12
C ARG A 28 -6.93 -5.43 -9.14
N TYR A 29 -6.32 -6.13 -8.20
CA TYR A 29 -6.46 -7.58 -8.14
C TYR A 29 -7.92 -7.98 -7.96
N LYS A 30 -8.30 -9.11 -8.57
CA LYS A 30 -9.61 -9.70 -8.38
C LYS A 30 -9.67 -10.29 -6.98
N ASP A 31 -10.79 -10.08 -6.30
CA ASP A 31 -11.06 -10.75 -5.05
C ASP A 31 -11.08 -12.26 -5.33
N GLY A 32 -10.44 -13.05 -4.48
CA GLY A 32 -10.41 -14.50 -4.67
C GLY A 32 -11.83 -15.05 -4.80
N THR A 33 -12.10 -15.81 -5.85
CA THR A 33 -13.40 -16.49 -6.02
C THR A 33 -13.49 -17.62 -5.01
N ALA A 34 -14.14 -17.38 -3.87
CA ALA A 34 -14.68 -18.47 -3.07
C ALA A 34 -15.91 -19.01 -3.82
N ASN A 35 -15.90 -20.30 -4.11
CA ASN A 35 -16.93 -21.08 -4.82
C ASN A 35 -18.34 -20.50 -4.71
N PHE A 36 -18.86 -19.95 -5.81
CA PHE A 36 -20.30 -19.73 -5.95
C PHE A 36 -20.93 -21.03 -6.48
N LYS A 37 -21.63 -21.72 -5.58
CA LYS A 37 -22.64 -22.77 -5.85
C LYS A 37 -22.20 -23.98 -6.68
N GLY A 38 -22.06 -25.12 -6.01
CA GLY A 38 -21.96 -26.44 -6.65
C GLY A 38 -21.23 -27.42 -5.73
N ASP A 39 -21.76 -28.62 -5.62
CA ASP A 39 -21.42 -29.66 -4.65
C ASP A 39 -19.95 -29.88 -4.29
N LYS A 40 -19.78 -30.40 -3.06
CA LYS A 40 -18.60 -31.04 -2.46
C LYS A 40 -17.48 -31.35 -3.46
N ASN A 41 -16.59 -30.38 -3.66
CA ASN A 41 -15.29 -30.65 -4.26
C ASN A 41 -14.27 -30.77 -3.12
N GLU A 42 -13.92 -32.00 -2.77
CA GLU A 42 -12.82 -32.33 -1.85
C GLU A 42 -11.43 -31.94 -2.42
N ASN A 43 -11.40 -31.31 -3.61
CA ASN A 43 -10.21 -30.83 -4.30
C ASN A 43 -10.27 -29.31 -4.58
N VAL A 44 -10.63 -28.48 -3.59
CA VAL A 44 -10.47 -27.02 -3.72
C VAL A 44 -8.97 -26.69 -3.68
N ARG A 45 -8.34 -26.68 -4.85
CA ARG A 45 -6.96 -26.26 -5.07
C ARG A 45 -6.76 -24.87 -4.43
N PHE A 46 -5.75 -24.78 -3.57
CA PHE A 46 -5.29 -23.60 -2.84
C PHE A 46 -5.64 -22.28 -3.54
N GLN A 47 -6.55 -21.49 -2.96
CA GLN A 47 -6.88 -20.18 -3.50
C GLN A 47 -5.63 -19.29 -3.41
N ALA A 48 -5.15 -18.81 -4.56
CA ALA A 48 -4.03 -17.88 -4.59
C ALA A 48 -4.43 -16.61 -3.83
N HIS A 49 -3.68 -16.27 -2.78
CA HIS A 49 -3.90 -15.06 -2.01
C HIS A 49 -3.08 -13.92 -2.60
N ASN A 50 -3.76 -12.84 -3.01
CA ASN A 50 -3.09 -11.63 -3.46
C ASN A 50 -2.23 -11.05 -2.33
N ILE A 51 -1.05 -10.56 -2.69
CA ILE A 51 -0.11 -9.93 -1.75
C ILE A 51 -0.46 -8.46 -1.46
N CYS A 52 -1.25 -7.84 -2.33
CA CYS A 52 -1.79 -6.48 -2.18
C CYS A 52 -3.12 -6.31 -2.95
N ASP A 53 -3.75 -5.14 -2.87
CA ASP A 53 -5.02 -4.83 -3.54
C ASP A 53 -4.82 -4.26 -4.96
N PHE A 54 -3.76 -3.45 -5.15
CA PHE A 54 -3.48 -2.74 -6.38
C PHE A 54 -2.02 -2.83 -6.81
N GLU A 55 -1.83 -2.86 -8.13
CA GLU A 55 -0.58 -2.50 -8.79
C GLU A 55 -0.78 -1.16 -9.50
N VAL A 56 0.17 -0.25 -9.35
CA VAL A 56 0.21 1.00 -10.11
C VAL A 56 1.59 1.13 -10.74
N PHE A 57 1.64 1.24 -12.06
CA PHE A 57 2.89 1.55 -12.77
C PHE A 57 2.91 3.04 -13.10
N ALA A 58 3.91 3.73 -12.59
CA ALA A 58 4.07 5.17 -12.69
C ALA A 58 5.53 5.50 -12.98
N LYS A 59 5.78 6.22 -14.08
CA LYS A 59 7.13 6.47 -14.63
C LYS A 59 7.85 5.15 -14.89
N ASP A 60 8.89 4.84 -14.11
CA ASP A 60 9.72 3.64 -14.20
C ASP A 60 9.52 2.69 -13.01
N LYS A 61 8.50 2.91 -12.17
CA LYS A 61 8.28 2.22 -10.89
C LYS A 61 6.95 1.48 -10.85
N LEU A 62 6.99 0.28 -10.27
CA LEU A 62 5.83 -0.53 -9.95
C LEU A 62 5.51 -0.42 -8.46
N PHE A 63 4.37 0.18 -8.14
CA PHE A 63 3.86 0.30 -6.79
C PHE A 63 2.92 -0.85 -6.47
N LEU A 64 3.16 -1.52 -5.34
CA LEU A 64 2.27 -2.55 -4.79
C LEU A 64 1.55 -1.98 -3.57
N LEU A 65 0.22 -1.90 -3.62
CA LEU A 65 -0.55 -1.10 -2.67
C LEU A 65 -1.62 -1.94 -2.00
N GLU A 66 -1.50 -2.11 -0.68
CA GLU A 66 -2.52 -2.74 0.16
C GLU A 66 -3.28 -1.65 0.94
N LEU A 67 -4.61 -1.65 0.86
CA LEU A 67 -5.46 -0.61 1.43
C LEU A 67 -6.18 -1.11 2.67
N LYS A 68 -6.04 -0.39 3.78
CA LYS A 68 -6.74 -0.69 5.04
C LYS A 68 -7.54 0.51 5.48
N SER A 69 -8.81 0.30 5.84
CA SER A 69 -9.70 1.36 6.32
C SER A 69 -10.36 0.95 7.63
N TYR A 70 -10.16 1.77 8.65
CA TYR A 70 -10.68 1.53 10.00
C TYR A 70 -11.34 2.77 10.57
N GLN A 71 -12.34 2.55 11.43
CA GLN A 71 -12.90 3.63 12.24
C GLN A 71 -11.92 3.97 13.38
N GLY A 72 -11.76 5.25 13.68
CA GLY A 72 -10.93 5.73 14.79
C GLY A 72 -9.53 6.18 14.38
N VAL A 73 -8.62 6.22 15.36
CA VAL A 73 -7.25 6.77 15.28
C VAL A 73 -6.15 5.70 15.38
N SER A 74 -6.52 4.43 15.29
CA SER A 74 -5.57 3.31 15.30
C SER A 74 -6.09 2.13 14.48
N ILE A 75 -5.19 1.36 13.90
CA ILE A 75 -5.50 0.14 13.13
C ILE A 75 -5.01 -1.09 13.90
N PRO A 76 -5.84 -2.12 14.14
CA PRO A 76 -5.39 -3.35 14.77
C PRO A 76 -4.26 -4.01 13.96
N VAL A 77 -3.20 -4.46 14.63
CA VAL A 77 -2.10 -5.20 13.97
C VAL A 77 -2.62 -6.49 13.32
N SER A 78 -3.63 -7.13 13.93
CA SER A 78 -4.32 -8.29 13.35
C SER A 78 -5.03 -7.99 12.01
N GLY A 79 -5.25 -6.72 11.68
CA GLY A 79 -5.75 -6.28 10.39
C GLY A 79 -4.73 -6.35 9.25
N ILE A 80 -3.44 -6.47 9.58
CA ILE A 80 -2.34 -6.61 8.63
C ILE A 80 -2.04 -8.09 8.45
N ARG A 81 -2.36 -8.64 7.28
CA ARG A 81 -2.19 -10.08 7.05
C ARG A 81 -0.71 -10.40 6.77
N LYS A 82 -0.23 -11.47 7.39
CA LYS A 82 1.17 -11.93 7.27
C LYS A 82 1.58 -12.18 5.82
N ASN A 83 0.72 -12.82 5.02
CA ASN A 83 1.00 -13.10 3.61
C ASN A 83 1.17 -11.82 2.77
N GLN A 84 0.41 -10.76 3.06
CA GLN A 84 0.50 -9.46 2.38
C GLN A 84 1.84 -8.80 2.73
N LEU A 85 2.16 -8.75 4.02
CA LEU A 85 3.39 -8.16 4.53
C LEU A 85 4.64 -8.88 3.99
N GLU A 86 4.71 -10.20 4.11
CA GLU A 86 5.84 -11.01 3.64
C GLU A 86 5.96 -11.01 2.12
N GLY A 87 4.83 -11.09 1.40
CA GLY A 87 4.79 -11.05 -0.05
C GLY A 87 5.33 -9.73 -0.60
N MET A 88 4.88 -8.61 -0.03
CA MET A 88 5.36 -7.28 -0.41
C MET A 88 6.82 -7.04 0.02
N ILE A 89 7.27 -7.54 1.18
CA ILE A 89 8.70 -7.48 1.58
C ILE A 89 9.58 -8.21 0.56
N LYS A 90 9.17 -9.41 0.11
CA LYS A 90 9.91 -10.15 -0.93
C LYS A 90 9.94 -9.37 -2.24
N ALA A 91 8.80 -8.81 -2.67
CA ALA A 91 8.70 -8.01 -3.88
C ALA A 91 9.56 -6.73 -3.82
N SER A 92 9.72 -6.12 -2.64
CA SER A 92 10.55 -4.92 -2.46
C SER A 92 12.04 -5.10 -2.75
N ARG A 93 12.51 -6.34 -2.93
CA ARG A 93 13.90 -6.65 -3.26
C ARG A 93 14.21 -6.41 -4.74
N TYR A 94 13.19 -6.33 -5.59
CA TYR A 94 13.37 -6.08 -7.01
C TYR A 94 13.49 -4.58 -7.28
N LYS A 95 14.35 -4.23 -8.23
CA LYS A 95 14.57 -2.83 -8.64
C LYS A 95 13.23 -2.20 -9.04
N ASN A 96 13.01 -0.97 -8.61
CA ASN A 96 11.84 -0.15 -8.93
C ASN A 96 10.47 -0.72 -8.47
N VAL A 97 10.45 -1.75 -7.61
CA VAL A 97 9.21 -2.23 -6.98
C VAL A 97 9.06 -1.59 -5.60
N ILE A 98 8.02 -0.76 -5.43
CA ILE A 98 7.83 0.07 -4.24
C ILE A 98 6.50 -0.25 -3.54
N PRO A 99 6.52 -1.16 -2.55
CA PRO A 99 5.31 -1.54 -1.82
C PRO A 99 4.95 -0.60 -0.67
N TYR A 100 3.67 -0.25 -0.57
CA TYR A 100 3.07 0.55 0.49
C TYR A 100 1.80 -0.07 1.06
N PHE A 101 1.57 0.18 2.35
CA PHE A 101 0.25 0.11 2.94
C PHE A 101 -0.37 1.51 2.97
N LEU A 102 -1.58 1.66 2.44
CA LEU A 102 -2.39 2.86 2.58
C LEU A 102 -3.36 2.68 3.74
N LEU A 103 -3.13 3.42 4.82
CA LEU A 103 -3.84 3.33 6.08
C LEU A 103 -4.81 4.50 6.23
N ASN A 104 -6.10 4.23 6.09
CA ASN A 104 -7.19 5.19 6.21
C ASN A 104 -7.80 5.17 7.62
N PHE A 105 -7.62 6.28 8.34
CA PHE A 105 -8.14 6.53 9.67
C PHE A 105 -9.43 7.34 9.60
N ARG A 106 -10.56 6.67 9.41
CA ARG A 106 -11.85 7.35 9.15
C ARG A 106 -12.33 8.25 10.29
N GLY A 107 -11.89 7.99 11.52
CA GLY A 107 -12.26 8.82 12.67
C GLY A 107 -11.72 10.25 12.61
N VAL A 108 -10.63 10.45 11.85
CA VAL A 108 -9.99 11.76 11.64
C VAL A 108 -9.83 12.11 10.15
N GLN A 109 -10.36 11.26 9.27
CA GLN A 109 -10.35 11.42 7.81
C GLN A 109 -8.97 11.59 7.16
N ARG A 110 -7.93 11.00 7.76
CA ARG A 110 -6.55 11.06 7.24
C ARG A 110 -6.11 9.73 6.67
N VAL A 111 -5.31 9.77 5.60
CA VAL A 111 -4.74 8.60 4.93
C VAL A 111 -3.23 8.74 4.89
N TYR A 112 -2.52 7.67 5.22
CA TYR A 112 -1.06 7.63 5.18
C TYR A 112 -0.58 6.44 4.36
N ALA A 113 0.40 6.67 3.50
CA ALA A 113 1.16 5.63 2.83
C ALA A 113 2.42 5.29 3.65
N ILE A 114 2.52 4.04 4.14
CA ILE A 114 3.66 3.54 4.91
C ILE A 114 4.41 2.49 4.07
N LYS A 115 5.73 2.66 3.88
CA LYS A 115 6.56 1.66 3.19
C LYS A 115 6.46 0.31 3.92
N VAL A 116 6.40 -0.80 3.18
CA VAL A 116 6.22 -2.12 3.77
C VAL A 116 7.31 -2.47 4.79
N GLN A 117 8.56 -2.05 4.55
CA GLN A 117 9.71 -2.32 5.43
C GLN A 117 9.52 -1.65 6.78
N THR A 118 9.09 -0.38 6.77
CA THR A 118 8.84 0.41 7.97
C THR A 118 7.70 -0.19 8.79
N LEU A 119 6.60 -0.58 8.13
CA LEU A 119 5.49 -1.23 8.82
C LEU A 119 5.88 -2.62 9.37
N HIS A 120 6.65 -3.39 8.62
CA HIS A 120 7.14 -4.70 9.04
C HIS A 120 8.02 -4.59 10.29
N GLU A 121 8.94 -3.63 10.33
CA GLU A 121 9.80 -3.41 11.50
C GLU A 121 9.00 -2.98 12.72
N PHE A 122 8.01 -2.09 12.54
CA PHE A 122 7.09 -1.73 13.62
C PHE A 122 6.35 -2.94 14.17
N ILE A 123 5.73 -3.76 13.32
CA ILE A 123 4.96 -4.94 13.75
C ILE A 123 5.87 -5.96 14.45
N LYS A 124 7.11 -6.11 14.02
CA LYS A 124 8.08 -7.05 14.59
C LYS A 124 8.55 -6.64 15.99
N THR A 125 8.70 -5.34 16.25
CA THR A 125 9.32 -4.81 17.48
C THR A 125 8.32 -4.28 18.50
N THR A 126 7.11 -3.95 18.07
CA THR A 126 6.09 -3.35 18.94
C THR A 126 5.51 -4.36 19.92
N THR A 127 5.23 -3.91 21.15
CA THR A 127 4.38 -4.63 22.12
C THR A 127 2.90 -4.27 21.96
N ARG A 128 2.56 -3.34 21.07
CA ARG A 128 1.20 -2.82 20.89
C ARG A 128 0.36 -3.74 20.02
N LYS A 129 -0.95 -3.82 20.33
CA LYS A 129 -1.94 -4.54 19.51
C LYS A 129 -2.48 -3.71 18.33
N SER A 130 -2.08 -2.45 18.21
CA SER A 130 -2.53 -1.54 17.16
C SER A 130 -1.43 -0.59 16.69
N ILE A 131 -1.54 -0.18 15.42
CA ILE A 131 -0.75 0.84 14.75
C ILE A 131 -1.46 2.18 14.99
N PRO A 132 -0.92 3.08 15.83
CA PRO A 132 -1.53 4.39 16.09
C PRO A 132 -1.29 5.35 14.92
N ILE A 133 -2.20 6.30 14.70
CA ILE A 133 -2.00 7.36 13.70
C ILE A 133 -0.69 8.14 13.90
N LYS A 134 -0.25 8.35 15.14
CA LYS A 134 1.01 9.03 15.46
C LYS A 134 2.22 8.36 14.78
N PHE A 135 2.27 7.02 14.78
CA PHE A 135 3.30 6.28 14.06
C PHE A 135 3.26 6.60 12.55
N CYS A 136 2.06 6.67 11.97
CA CYS A 136 1.88 6.97 10.55
C CYS A 136 2.26 8.41 10.19
N VAL A 137 2.03 9.37 11.08
CA VAL A 137 2.49 10.76 10.92
C VAL A 137 4.02 10.83 10.90
N GLU A 138 4.68 10.09 11.79
CA GLU A 138 6.14 10.12 11.93
C GLU A 138 6.88 9.33 10.84
N ASN A 139 6.25 8.29 10.29
CA ASN A 139 6.93 7.29 9.44
C ASN A 139 6.33 7.15 8.03
N GLY A 140 5.32 7.98 7.70
CA GLY A 140 4.53 7.86 6.50
C GLY A 140 4.51 9.11 5.64
N ILE A 141 3.95 8.94 4.44
CA ILE A 141 3.58 10.06 3.57
C ILE A 141 2.09 10.28 3.75
N GLU A 142 1.68 11.48 4.16
CA GLU A 142 0.27 11.82 4.19
C GLU A 142 -0.27 11.98 2.77
N ILE A 143 -1.39 11.31 2.49
CA ILE A 143 -2.12 11.44 1.24
C ILE A 143 -3.28 12.39 1.48
N ALA A 144 -3.16 13.62 0.97
CA ALA A 144 -4.21 14.62 1.10
C ALA A 144 -5.54 14.09 0.54
N SER A 145 -6.62 14.29 1.30
CA SER A 145 -7.96 13.83 0.99
C SER A 145 -8.90 15.02 0.82
N GLU A 146 -9.73 14.97 -0.22
CA GLU A 146 -10.82 15.92 -0.44
C GLU A 146 -12.15 15.16 -0.29
N GLN A 147 -12.93 15.51 0.73
CA GLN A 147 -14.26 14.94 0.93
C GLN A 147 -15.27 15.66 0.03
N LYS A 148 -15.90 14.94 -0.91
CA LYS A 148 -16.94 15.52 -1.78
C LYS A 148 -18.32 15.55 -1.11
N ARG A 149 -18.77 14.41 -0.60
CA ARG A 149 -20.01 14.27 0.18
C ARG A 149 -19.89 13.05 1.09
N THR A 150 -20.05 11.87 0.49
CA THR A 150 -19.82 10.56 1.13
C THR A 150 -18.62 9.82 0.54
N ARG A 151 -17.94 10.43 -0.43
CA ARG A 151 -16.82 9.89 -1.20
C ARG A 151 -15.63 10.84 -1.14
N PHE A 152 -14.44 10.28 -1.32
CA PHE A 152 -13.19 11.02 -1.28
C PHE A 152 -12.49 11.03 -2.64
N ARG A 153 -11.74 12.10 -2.88
CA ARG A 153 -10.66 12.17 -3.87
C ARG A 153 -9.34 12.22 -3.09
N TYR A 154 -8.35 11.47 -3.55
CA TYR A 154 -7.02 11.44 -2.93
C TYR A 154 -6.00 12.08 -3.87
N ASN A 155 -5.13 12.92 -3.34
CA ASN A 155 -4.00 13.45 -4.10
C ASN A 155 -2.86 12.40 -4.11
N LEU A 156 -2.85 11.57 -5.14
CA LEU A 156 -1.86 10.50 -5.30
C LEU A 156 -0.60 10.92 -6.04
N GLU A 157 -0.52 12.17 -6.52
CA GLU A 157 0.67 12.68 -7.22
C GLU A 157 1.90 12.57 -6.32
N ILE A 158 1.81 13.01 -5.06
CA ILE A 158 2.92 12.96 -4.09
C ILE A 158 3.53 11.56 -3.94
N LEU A 159 2.71 10.51 -4.08
CA LEU A 159 3.19 9.13 -3.95
C LEU A 159 3.90 8.65 -5.21
N PHE A 160 3.42 9.04 -6.39
CA PHE A 160 3.88 8.52 -7.68
C PHE A 160 4.89 9.43 -8.39
N SER A 161 4.93 10.72 -8.08
CA SER A 161 5.78 11.70 -8.75
C SER A 161 7.13 11.90 -8.06
N GLU A 162 7.20 11.84 -6.72
CA GLU A 162 8.33 12.33 -5.91
C GLU A 162 9.34 11.26 -5.46
N GLN A 163 9.18 9.97 -5.78
CA GLN A 163 10.13 8.93 -5.33
C GLN A 163 11.49 8.97 -6.08
N ILE A 164 11.87 10.10 -6.69
CA ILE A 164 12.97 10.23 -7.69
C ILE A 164 14.39 10.18 -7.09
N GLU A 165 14.67 10.57 -5.85
CA GLU A 165 16.08 10.91 -5.52
C GLU A 165 16.97 9.83 -4.89
N GLU A 166 16.48 8.64 -4.51
CA GLU A 166 17.34 7.70 -3.76
C GLU A 166 18.27 6.83 -4.64
N SER A 167 17.98 6.72 -5.94
CA SER A 167 18.86 6.02 -6.91
C SER A 167 20.03 6.89 -7.36
N GLU A 168 19.81 8.19 -7.63
CA GLU A 168 20.86 9.10 -8.09
C GLU A 168 21.86 9.45 -6.98
N VAL A 169 21.41 9.51 -5.72
CA VAL A 169 22.29 9.73 -4.55
C VAL A 169 23.19 8.52 -4.26
N LYS A 170 22.74 7.29 -4.56
CA LYS A 170 23.57 6.08 -4.39
C LYS A 170 24.59 5.91 -5.52
N GLU A 171 24.21 6.29 -6.74
CA GLU A 171 25.08 6.23 -7.92
C GLU A 171 26.18 7.30 -7.87
N SER A 172 25.84 8.53 -7.44
CA SER A 172 26.81 9.61 -7.20
C SER A 172 27.77 9.33 -6.03
N LYS A 173 27.30 8.71 -4.93
CA LYS A 173 28.17 8.28 -3.83
C LYS A 173 29.07 7.09 -4.22
N GLY A 174 28.57 6.19 -5.08
CA GLY A 174 29.35 5.07 -5.62
C GLY A 174 30.47 5.51 -6.57
N TRP A 175 30.23 6.56 -7.37
CA TRP A 175 31.24 7.18 -8.23
C TRP A 175 32.34 7.88 -7.42
N LYS A 176 31.97 8.73 -6.45
CA LYS A 176 32.94 9.43 -5.58
C LYS A 176 33.83 8.48 -4.77
N TYR A 177 33.30 7.33 -4.33
CA TYR A 177 34.08 6.31 -3.63
C TYR A 177 35.08 5.56 -4.52
N LYS A 178 34.84 5.49 -5.84
CA LYS A 178 35.79 4.89 -6.80
C LYS A 178 36.94 5.84 -7.14
N GLU A 179 36.68 7.14 -7.29
CA GLU A 179 37.73 8.16 -7.48
C GLU A 179 38.68 8.25 -6.27
N LEU A 180 38.16 8.15 -5.04
CA LEU A 180 38.99 8.17 -3.82
C LEU A 180 39.86 6.92 -3.61
N LYS A 181 39.60 5.81 -4.31
CA LYS A 181 40.39 4.56 -4.20
C LYS A 181 41.33 4.30 -5.37
N LEU A 182 41.11 4.96 -6.50
CA LEU A 182 42.01 4.97 -7.65
C LEU A 182 42.63 6.36 -7.67
N GLY A 183 43.71 6.56 -6.92
CA GLY A 183 44.40 7.84 -6.83
C GLY A 183 44.83 8.36 -8.21
N VAL A 184 43.97 9.20 -8.78
CA VAL A 184 44.26 10.15 -9.87
C VAL A 184 44.13 11.54 -9.29
#